data_AF-A0A9E4KDW0-F1
#
_entry.id   AF-A0A9E4KDW0-F1
#
_cell.length_a   1.000
_cell.length_b   1.000
_cell.length_c   1.000
_cell.angle_alpha   90.00
_cell.angle_beta   90.00
_cell.angle_gamma   90.00
#
_symmetry.space_group_name_H-M   'P 1'
#
loop_
_entity.id
_entity.type
_entity.pdbx_description
1 polymer ?
#
loop_
_entity_poly.entity_id
_entity_poly.type
_entity_poly.pdbx_seq_one_letter_code
_entity_poly.pdbx_strand_id
1 'polypeptide(L)'
;MIKAYSQRLMPPYSGFAQIVESETARALTLDVRSWEIHFLYDAEVNLNKAGQTGRRRFIRVQTLEHEAMCTIAETGSLHGTAIDERIVQLAEFLVGAEYPFPSDDLYEYWILDPKDDSPLALVFSCNTPDNFSNFPTKTEWKALPAAVIPIEYTEAEKQNKNPPVNYRVEQMVTKTAGYFPKAKWFKRGSDEVDYFPPMMIREEWGDEQKNNLCQRYIQRLAPRLLMLPGLELECRRKLESSAGKHALEVERFHKLYPEIADEKRLNTILVEARIRRSTNGDLSQ
;
A
#
# COMPACT_ATOMS: atom_id res chain seq x y z
N MET A 1 -0.70 4.42 -25.75
CA MET A 1 -1.93 3.94 -25.05
C MET A 1 -1.73 4.14 -23.54
N ILE A 2 -2.74 4.63 -22.82
CA ILE A 2 -2.66 4.80 -21.35
C ILE A 2 -3.08 3.50 -20.66
N LYS A 3 -2.34 3.08 -19.65
CA LYS A 3 -2.69 1.97 -18.75
C LYS A 3 -3.00 2.51 -17.37
N ALA A 4 -3.99 1.95 -16.69
CA ALA A 4 -4.33 2.29 -15.32
C ALA A 4 -4.43 1.02 -14.48
N TYR A 5 -3.72 1.00 -13.35
CA TYR A 5 -3.65 -0.16 -12.47
C TYR A 5 -3.25 0.25 -11.06
N SER A 6 -3.44 -0.65 -10.10
CA SER A 6 -2.97 -0.48 -8.74
C SER A 6 -1.96 -1.56 -8.35
N GLN A 7 -1.07 -1.21 -7.42
CA GLN A 7 -0.03 -2.10 -6.91
C GLN A 7 0.22 -1.84 -5.42
N ARG A 8 0.45 -2.90 -4.64
CA ARG A 8 0.86 -2.78 -3.24
C ARG A 8 2.23 -2.09 -3.13
N LEU A 9 2.32 -1.10 -2.25
CA LEU A 9 3.60 -0.50 -1.86
C LEU A 9 4.26 -1.35 -0.78
N MET A 10 5.38 -2.01 -1.10
CA MET A 10 6.14 -2.86 -0.18
C MET A 10 7.62 -2.97 -0.58
N PRO A 11 8.54 -3.31 0.34
CA PRO A 11 8.35 -3.63 1.77
C PRO A 11 8.73 -2.45 2.69
N PRO A 12 8.02 -2.24 3.83
CA PRO A 12 6.82 -2.93 4.32
C PRO A 12 5.54 -2.49 3.60
N TYR A 13 4.45 -3.27 3.71
CA TYR A 13 3.16 -2.90 3.12
C TYR A 13 2.66 -1.55 3.66
N SER A 14 2.55 -0.58 2.75
CA SER A 14 2.22 0.82 3.08
C SER A 14 0.87 1.30 2.51
N GLY A 15 0.21 0.47 1.71
CA GLY A 15 -1.03 0.79 1.00
C GLY A 15 -0.97 0.37 -0.46
N PHE A 16 -1.91 0.88 -1.26
CA PHE A 16 -1.94 0.72 -2.70
C PHE A 16 -1.59 2.03 -3.40
N ALA A 17 -0.63 1.95 -4.34
CA ALA A 17 -0.43 3.01 -5.31
C ALA A 17 -1.41 2.84 -6.46
N GLN A 18 -2.09 3.91 -6.83
CA GLN A 18 -2.86 4.02 -8.07
C GLN A 18 -1.95 4.64 -9.12
N ILE A 19 -1.80 3.97 -10.26
CA ILE A 19 -0.83 4.32 -11.29
C ILE A 19 -1.55 4.45 -12.63
N VAL A 20 -1.32 5.58 -13.28
CA VAL A 20 -1.67 5.79 -14.70
C VAL A 20 -0.39 5.99 -15.47
N GLU A 21 -0.13 5.17 -16.46
CA GLU A 21 1.13 5.14 -17.20
C GLU A 21 0.88 5.21 -18.70
N SER A 22 1.57 6.16 -19.36
CA SER A 22 1.75 6.23 -20.81
C SER A 22 3.14 5.73 -21.19
N GLU A 23 3.49 5.81 -22.47
CA GLU A 23 4.82 5.38 -22.95
C GLU A 23 5.97 6.28 -22.46
N THR A 24 5.68 7.52 -22.05
CA THR A 24 6.71 8.52 -21.72
C THR A 24 6.52 9.18 -20.36
N ALA A 25 5.39 8.93 -19.67
CA ALA A 25 5.10 9.52 -18.37
C ALA A 25 4.17 8.62 -17.55
N ARG A 26 4.15 8.84 -16.23
CA ARG A 26 3.17 8.25 -15.34
C ARG A 26 2.77 9.19 -14.22
N ALA A 27 1.55 9.03 -13.73
CA ALA A 27 1.03 9.66 -12.53
C ALA A 27 0.81 8.59 -11.46
N LEU A 28 1.20 8.88 -10.22
CA LEU A 28 1.06 7.98 -9.07
C LEU A 28 0.38 8.71 -7.90
N THR A 29 -0.58 8.08 -7.25
CA THR A 29 -1.18 8.59 -6.01
C THR A 29 -1.40 7.48 -4.99
N LEU A 30 -1.43 7.86 -3.71
CA LEU A 30 -1.78 6.98 -2.58
C LEU A 30 -3.13 7.34 -1.94
N ASP A 31 -3.78 8.42 -2.38
CA ASP A 31 -5.00 8.94 -1.76
C ASP A 31 -5.95 9.69 -2.72
N VAL A 32 -5.62 9.77 -4.01
CA VAL A 32 -6.40 10.48 -5.05
C VAL A 32 -6.50 11.99 -4.79
N ARG A 33 -5.73 12.53 -3.84
CA ARG A 33 -5.66 13.97 -3.56
C ARG A 33 -4.42 14.58 -4.20
N SER A 34 -3.28 13.94 -3.97
CA SER A 34 -1.99 14.40 -4.48
C SER A 34 -1.40 13.39 -5.46
N TRP A 35 -0.91 13.86 -6.60
CA TRP A 35 -0.40 13.07 -7.71
C TRP A 35 1.07 13.37 -7.95
N GLU A 36 1.92 12.35 -7.84
CA GLU A 36 3.32 12.43 -8.27
C GLU A 36 3.40 12.16 -9.78
N ILE A 37 3.95 13.12 -10.53
CA ILE A 37 4.13 13.02 -11.97
C ILE A 37 5.58 12.68 -12.27
N HIS A 38 5.79 11.61 -13.02
CA HIS A 38 7.11 11.13 -13.40
C HIS A 38 7.23 11.08 -14.92
N PHE A 39 8.39 11.48 -15.45
CA PHE A 39 8.73 11.29 -16.86
C PHE A 39 9.71 10.15 -17.03
N LEU A 40 9.51 9.38 -18.10
CA LEU A 40 10.43 8.34 -18.52
C LEU A 40 11.59 8.99 -19.27
N TYR A 41 12.80 8.76 -18.78
CA TYR A 41 14.02 9.13 -19.47
C TYR A 41 14.78 7.87 -19.85
N ASP A 42 15.29 7.84 -21.08
CA ASP A 42 16.36 6.93 -21.43
C ASP A 42 17.60 7.41 -20.67
N ALA A 43 18.13 6.58 -19.77
CA ALA A 43 19.43 6.86 -19.20
C ALA A 43 20.43 6.79 -20.36
N GLU A 44 21.04 7.95 -20.72
CA GLU A 44 22.11 7.98 -21.70
C GLU A 44 23.15 6.91 -21.33
N VAL A 45 23.33 5.99 -22.26
CA VAL A 45 24.31 4.93 -22.16
C VAL A 45 25.68 5.62 -22.17
N ASN A 46 26.36 5.67 -21.03
CA ASN A 46 27.80 5.89 -21.02
C ASN A 46 28.43 4.66 -21.70
N LEU A 47 28.53 4.73 -23.04
CA LEU A 47 29.04 3.72 -23.97
C LEU A 47 30.57 3.52 -23.84
N ASN A 48 31.08 3.35 -22.61
CA ASN A 48 32.49 2.97 -22.39
C ASN A 48 32.66 1.65 -21.62
N LYS A 49 31.59 0.91 -21.35
CA LYS A 49 31.69 -0.49 -20.88
C LYS A 49 30.68 -1.36 -21.63
N ALA A 50 31.22 -2.34 -22.36
CA ALA A 50 30.47 -3.32 -23.12
C ALA A 50 29.34 -3.96 -22.29
N GLY A 51 28.13 -3.96 -22.83
CA GLY A 51 27.06 -4.89 -22.43
C GLY A 51 25.97 -4.37 -21.47
N GLN A 52 25.94 -3.10 -21.07
CA GLN A 52 24.83 -2.58 -20.26
C GLN A 52 23.77 -1.91 -21.14
N THR A 53 22.65 -2.59 -21.36
CA THR A 53 21.43 -2.00 -21.94
C THR A 53 20.96 -0.84 -21.06
N GLY A 54 20.79 0.34 -21.64
CA GLY A 54 20.29 1.53 -20.93
C GLY A 54 19.01 1.22 -20.17
N ARG A 55 19.02 1.44 -18.85
CA ARG A 55 17.84 1.23 -18.01
C ARG A 55 16.97 2.47 -18.12
N ARG A 56 15.79 2.34 -18.75
CA ARG A 56 14.75 3.38 -18.71
C ARG A 56 14.39 3.67 -17.26
N ARG A 57 14.31 4.95 -16.88
CA ARG A 57 14.03 5.36 -15.51
C ARG A 57 12.97 6.45 -15.48
N PHE A 58 11.95 6.21 -14.65
CA PHE A 58 11.01 7.26 -14.27
C PHE A 58 11.65 8.20 -13.25
N ILE A 59 11.62 9.50 -13.53
CA ILE A 59 12.10 10.56 -12.65
C ILE A 59 10.90 11.44 -12.28
N ARG A 60 10.67 11.67 -10.99
CA ARG A 60 9.62 12.58 -10.50
C ARG A 60 9.95 14.01 -10.91
N VAL A 61 9.03 14.65 -11.60
CA VAL A 61 9.18 16.03 -12.07
C VAL A 61 8.32 17.01 -11.30
N GLN A 62 7.16 16.58 -10.79
CA GLN A 62 6.25 17.45 -10.05
C GLN A 62 5.30 16.64 -9.16
N THR A 63 4.69 17.33 -8.19
CA THR A 63 3.51 16.87 -7.46
C THR A 63 2.37 17.85 -7.72
N LEU A 64 1.19 17.34 -8.05
CA LEU A 64 0.00 18.13 -8.39
C LEU A 64 -1.19 17.68 -7.53
N GLU A 65 -1.92 18.63 -6.97
CA GLU A 65 -3.20 18.33 -6.33
C GLU A 65 -4.28 18.01 -7.38
N HIS A 66 -5.28 17.23 -7.00
CA HIS A 66 -6.32 16.78 -7.91
C HIS A 66 -7.10 17.93 -8.56
N GLU A 67 -7.31 19.04 -7.84
CA GLU A 67 -7.93 20.26 -8.40
C GLU A 67 -7.09 20.89 -9.53
N ALA A 68 -5.77 20.86 -9.38
CA ALA A 68 -4.86 21.31 -10.44
C ALA A 68 -4.92 20.37 -11.64
N MET A 69 -5.03 19.05 -11.43
CA MET A 69 -5.23 18.07 -12.50
C MET A 69 -6.52 18.34 -13.28
N CYS A 70 -7.63 18.67 -12.62
CA CYS A 70 -8.87 19.06 -13.31
C CYS A 70 -8.67 20.30 -14.19
N THR A 71 -8.03 21.35 -13.65
CA THR A 71 -7.76 22.58 -14.40
C THR A 71 -6.87 22.34 -15.63
N ILE A 72 -5.86 21.48 -15.48
CA ILE A 72 -4.94 21.10 -16.55
C ILE A 72 -5.66 20.31 -17.64
N ALA A 73 -6.52 19.36 -17.27
CA ALA A 73 -7.30 18.58 -18.23
C ALA A 73 -8.25 19.46 -19.06
N GLU A 74 -8.84 20.49 -18.44
CA GLU A 74 -9.78 21.38 -19.12
C GLU A 74 -9.09 22.42 -20.02
N THR A 75 -7.94 22.95 -19.59
CA THR A 75 -7.34 24.15 -20.21
C THR A 75 -5.96 23.92 -20.83
N GLY A 76 -5.32 22.77 -20.59
CA GLY A 76 -3.92 22.54 -20.96
C GLY A 76 -2.92 23.44 -20.22
N SER A 77 -3.36 24.16 -19.19
CA SER A 77 -2.57 25.19 -18.50
C SER A 77 -2.83 25.20 -17.00
N LEU A 78 -1.87 25.76 -16.26
CA LEU A 78 -2.03 26.03 -14.83
C LEU A 78 -1.46 27.42 -14.53
N HIS A 79 -2.25 28.28 -13.86
CA HIS A 79 -1.89 29.67 -13.56
C HIS A 79 -1.40 30.46 -14.79
N GLY A 80 -2.02 30.25 -15.96
CA GLY A 80 -1.67 30.94 -17.21
C GLY A 80 -0.39 30.43 -17.89
N THR A 81 0.23 29.37 -17.36
CA THR A 81 1.41 28.72 -17.95
C THR A 81 0.99 27.44 -18.65
N ALA A 82 1.43 27.25 -19.90
CA ALA A 82 1.18 26.01 -20.63
C ALA A 82 1.89 24.83 -19.95
N ILE A 83 1.19 23.71 -19.82
CA ILE A 83 1.70 22.50 -19.17
C ILE A 83 2.17 21.50 -20.23
N ASP A 84 3.22 20.75 -19.91
CA ASP A 84 3.76 19.70 -20.78
C ASP A 84 2.66 18.71 -21.22
N GLU A 85 2.57 18.44 -22.52
CA GLU A 85 1.51 17.61 -23.11
C GLU A 85 1.37 16.23 -22.47
N ARG A 86 2.48 15.66 -21.94
CA ARG A 86 2.45 14.38 -21.23
C ARG A 86 1.61 14.45 -19.95
N ILE A 87 1.67 15.58 -19.25
CA ILE A 87 0.88 15.82 -18.04
C ILE A 87 -0.57 16.09 -18.41
N VAL A 88 -0.82 16.85 -19.48
CA VAL A 88 -2.18 17.09 -19.99
C VAL A 88 -2.87 15.77 -20.34
N GLN A 89 -2.21 14.89 -21.09
CA GLN A 89 -2.72 13.57 -21.43
C GLN A 89 -3.06 12.72 -20.19
N LEU A 90 -2.20 12.72 -19.16
CA LEU A 90 -2.46 12.00 -17.91
C LEU A 90 -3.64 12.62 -17.15
N ALA A 91 -3.75 13.95 -17.13
CA ALA A 91 -4.83 14.67 -16.46
C ALA A 91 -6.19 14.41 -17.11
N GLU A 92 -6.27 14.45 -18.45
CA GLU A 92 -7.49 14.13 -19.21
C GLU A 92 -8.03 12.73 -18.86
N PHE A 93 -7.15 11.73 -18.73
CA PHE A 93 -7.55 10.39 -18.30
C PHE A 93 -8.05 10.37 -16.85
N LEU A 94 -7.36 11.07 -15.95
CA LEU A 94 -7.60 11.02 -14.51
C LEU A 94 -8.87 11.73 -14.04
N VAL A 95 -9.37 12.73 -14.78
CA VAL A 95 -10.61 13.45 -14.43
C VAL A 95 -11.84 12.55 -14.52
N GLY A 96 -11.86 11.61 -15.47
CA GLY A 96 -12.95 10.65 -15.65
C GLY A 96 -12.72 9.28 -15.01
N ALA A 97 -11.64 9.11 -14.24
CA ALA A 97 -11.24 7.81 -13.71
C ALA A 97 -12.08 7.38 -12.50
N GLU A 98 -12.41 6.09 -12.45
CA GLU A 98 -12.99 5.44 -11.27
C GLU A 98 -11.90 4.77 -10.43
N TYR A 99 -12.09 4.77 -9.11
CA TYR A 99 -11.12 4.25 -8.14
C TYR A 99 -11.75 3.18 -7.25
N PRO A 100 -10.94 2.23 -6.73
CA PRO A 100 -9.54 2.00 -7.09
C PRO A 100 -9.38 1.36 -8.49
N PHE A 101 -8.23 1.58 -9.14
CA PHE A 101 -7.88 0.87 -10.36
C PHE A 101 -7.69 -0.63 -10.09
N PRO A 102 -7.87 -1.50 -11.11
CA PRO A 102 -7.64 -2.94 -10.99
C PRO A 102 -6.24 -3.26 -10.46
N SER A 103 -6.16 -4.22 -9.53
CA SER A 103 -4.89 -4.72 -8.99
C SER A 103 -4.15 -5.50 -10.07
N ASP A 104 -2.88 -5.17 -10.32
CA ASP A 104 -2.06 -5.84 -11.35
C ASP A 104 -0.97 -6.73 -10.73
N ASP A 105 -0.72 -6.62 -9.42
CA ASP A 105 0.33 -7.33 -8.68
C ASP A 105 -0.10 -8.73 -8.19
N LEU A 106 -0.37 -9.61 -9.14
CA LEU A 106 -0.90 -10.97 -8.91
C LEU A 106 0.13 -11.99 -8.40
N TYR A 107 1.43 -11.73 -8.58
CA TYR A 107 2.48 -12.61 -8.08
C TYR A 107 2.91 -12.17 -6.70
N GLU A 108 2.83 -13.07 -5.73
CA GLU A 108 3.07 -12.81 -4.32
C GLU A 108 4.21 -13.69 -3.79
N TYR A 109 5.18 -13.08 -3.10
CA TYR A 109 6.32 -13.76 -2.50
C TYR A 109 6.11 -13.90 -0.99
N TRP A 110 5.84 -15.11 -0.54
CA TRP A 110 5.49 -15.42 0.85
C TRP A 110 6.62 -16.11 1.57
N ILE A 111 6.91 -15.69 2.81
CA ILE A 111 7.65 -16.52 3.76
C ILE A 111 6.74 -17.68 4.19
N LEU A 112 7.31 -18.87 4.28
CA LEU A 112 6.62 -20.10 4.69
C LEU A 112 7.03 -20.51 6.09
N ASP A 113 6.11 -21.12 6.84
CA ASP A 113 6.42 -21.76 8.11
C ASP A 113 7.22 -23.04 7.87
N PRO A 114 8.40 -23.22 8.47
CA PRO A 114 9.22 -24.41 8.26
C PRO A 114 8.58 -25.72 8.76
N LYS A 115 7.49 -25.66 9.55
CA LYS A 115 6.80 -26.85 10.09
C LYS A 115 5.94 -27.56 9.05
N ASP A 116 5.24 -26.80 8.22
CA ASP A 116 4.19 -27.31 7.33
C ASP A 116 4.16 -26.61 5.96
N ASP A 117 5.15 -25.75 5.68
CA ASP A 117 5.25 -24.92 4.48
C ASP A 117 4.05 -23.99 4.24
N SER A 118 3.21 -23.75 5.25
CA SER A 118 2.06 -22.84 5.14
C SER A 118 2.49 -21.36 5.07
N PRO A 119 1.77 -20.48 4.36
CA PRO A 119 2.13 -19.06 4.26
C PRO A 119 2.14 -18.37 5.63
N LEU A 120 3.21 -17.63 5.93
CA LEU A 120 3.42 -16.91 7.19
C LEU A 120 3.22 -15.41 7.03
N ALA A 121 3.90 -14.79 6.06
CA ALA A 121 3.77 -13.36 5.79
C ALA A 121 4.21 -13.01 4.36
N LEU A 122 3.49 -12.07 3.73
CA LEU A 122 3.78 -11.56 2.39
C LEU A 122 4.95 -10.57 2.46
N VAL A 123 6.02 -10.83 1.71
CA VAL A 123 7.20 -9.97 1.65
C VAL A 123 7.15 -9.02 0.47
N PHE A 124 6.72 -9.54 -0.69
CA PHE A 124 6.75 -8.79 -1.94
C PHE A 124 5.59 -9.18 -2.86
N SER A 125 5.24 -8.29 -3.78
CA SER A 125 4.31 -8.58 -4.87
C SER A 125 4.72 -7.85 -6.14
N CYS A 126 4.40 -8.42 -7.29
CA CYS A 126 4.68 -7.82 -8.59
C CYS A 126 3.71 -8.32 -9.66
N ASN A 127 3.66 -7.61 -10.79
CA ASN A 127 2.73 -7.88 -11.88
C ASN A 127 3.28 -8.82 -12.97
N THR A 128 4.60 -8.90 -13.15
CA THR A 128 5.23 -9.80 -14.13
C THR A 128 6.35 -10.66 -13.51
N PRO A 129 6.44 -11.95 -13.90
CA PRO A 129 7.54 -12.83 -13.52
C PRO A 129 8.93 -12.32 -13.93
N ASP A 130 9.03 -11.50 -14.98
CA ASP A 130 10.29 -10.92 -15.43
C ASP A 130 10.97 -10.07 -14.34
N ASN A 131 10.20 -9.60 -13.36
CA ASN A 131 10.71 -8.85 -12.23
C ASN A 131 11.25 -9.73 -11.10
N PHE A 132 11.06 -11.06 -11.12
CA PHE A 132 11.52 -11.95 -10.04
C PHE A 132 13.02 -11.83 -9.78
N SER A 133 13.84 -11.73 -10.84
CA SER A 133 15.30 -11.59 -10.73
C SER A 133 15.76 -10.21 -10.26
N ASN A 134 14.90 -9.19 -10.36
CA ASN A 134 15.20 -7.83 -9.90
C ASN A 134 14.95 -7.65 -8.40
N PHE A 135 14.26 -8.60 -7.76
CA PHE A 135 14.02 -8.55 -6.34
C PHE A 135 15.07 -9.39 -5.61
N PRO A 136 15.71 -8.83 -4.57
CA PRO A 136 16.61 -9.62 -3.75
C PRO A 136 15.85 -10.80 -3.14
N THR A 137 16.54 -11.92 -2.90
CA THR A 137 16.06 -13.06 -2.09
C THR A 137 15.92 -12.64 -0.62
N LYS A 138 15.21 -11.54 -0.35
CA LYS A 138 14.88 -11.09 0.99
C LYS A 138 13.83 -12.04 1.52
N THR A 139 14.27 -12.89 2.44
CA THR A 139 13.43 -13.77 3.24
C THR A 139 13.12 -13.12 4.59
N GLU A 140 13.10 -11.78 4.63
CA GLU A 140 12.78 -10.98 5.80
C GLU A 140 11.47 -10.23 5.56
N TRP A 141 10.51 -10.46 6.44
CA TRP A 141 9.32 -9.63 6.50
C TRP A 141 9.60 -8.40 7.37
N LYS A 142 9.07 -7.24 6.96
CA LYS A 142 9.17 -6.00 7.73
C LYS A 142 7.77 -5.50 8.07
N ALA A 143 7.60 -5.10 9.33
CA ALA A 143 6.41 -4.37 9.74
C ALA A 143 6.57 -2.89 9.35
N LEU A 144 5.44 -2.17 9.14
CA LEU A 144 5.53 -0.72 9.09
C LEU A 144 6.06 -0.18 10.43
N PRO A 145 7.04 0.74 10.44
CA PRO A 145 7.62 1.24 11.68
C PRO A 145 6.60 1.95 12.58
N ALA A 146 6.83 1.91 13.89
CA ALA A 146 6.01 2.63 14.86
C ALA A 146 6.03 4.16 14.67
N ALA A 147 7.07 4.70 14.02
CA ALA A 147 7.12 6.11 13.62
C ALA A 147 6.08 6.47 12.54
N VAL A 148 5.63 5.50 11.75
CA VAL A 148 4.62 5.69 10.70
C VAL A 148 3.22 5.32 11.21
N ILE A 149 3.11 4.19 11.92
CA ILE A 149 1.85 3.73 12.51
C ILE A 149 2.04 3.38 13.99
N PRO A 150 1.98 4.38 14.89
CA PRO A 150 2.13 4.12 16.32
C PRO A 150 0.99 3.26 16.85
N ILE A 151 1.34 2.33 17.74
CA ILE A 151 0.40 1.46 18.44
C ILE A 151 0.55 1.75 19.93
N GLU A 152 -0.56 2.09 20.58
CA GLU A 152 -0.60 2.40 22.00
C GLU A 152 -0.16 1.19 22.83
N TYR A 153 0.75 1.41 23.78
CA TYR A 153 1.20 0.40 24.73
C TYR A 153 0.17 0.15 25.83
N THR A 154 0.11 -1.10 26.31
CA THR A 154 -0.57 -1.38 27.59
C THR A 154 0.28 -0.89 28.77
N GLU A 155 -0.34 -0.70 29.93
CA GLU A 155 0.40 -0.25 31.13
C GLU A 155 1.53 -1.20 31.52
N ALA A 156 1.32 -2.51 31.41
CA ALA A 156 2.35 -3.51 31.64
C ALA A 156 3.52 -3.37 30.64
N GLU A 157 3.23 -3.06 29.37
CA GLU A 157 4.28 -2.86 28.36
C GLU A 157 5.09 -1.59 28.62
N LYS A 158 4.46 -0.52 29.10
CA LYS A 158 5.14 0.72 29.52
C LYS A 158 6.09 0.45 30.69
N GLN A 159 5.63 -0.24 31.72
CA GLN A 159 6.43 -0.59 32.90
C GLN A 159 7.64 -1.46 32.53
N ASN A 160 7.44 -2.44 31.64
CA ASN A 160 8.48 -3.36 31.21
C ASN A 160 9.42 -2.77 30.13
N LYS A 161 9.21 -1.51 29.71
CA LYS A 161 9.99 -0.85 28.64
C LYS A 161 10.07 -1.69 27.38
N ASN A 162 8.96 -2.34 27.03
CA ASN A 162 8.92 -3.22 25.88
C ASN A 162 9.18 -2.43 24.58
N PRO A 163 9.87 -3.04 23.58
CA PRO A 163 9.95 -2.45 22.25
C PRO A 163 8.57 -2.25 21.62
N PRO A 164 8.46 -1.39 20.59
CA PRO A 164 7.19 -1.15 19.89
C PRO A 164 6.55 -2.43 19.38
N VAL A 165 5.21 -2.46 19.40
CA VAL A 165 4.41 -3.60 18.91
C VAL A 165 4.83 -4.01 17.50
N ASN A 166 5.03 -3.05 16.60
CA ASN A 166 5.45 -3.27 15.21
C ASN A 166 6.75 -4.09 15.13
N TYR A 167 7.76 -3.71 15.91
CA TYR A 167 9.03 -4.43 15.98
C TYR A 167 8.84 -5.83 16.57
N ARG A 168 8.02 -5.96 17.62
CA ARG A 168 7.75 -7.26 18.24
C ARG A 168 7.02 -8.22 17.31
N VAL A 169 6.09 -7.74 16.46
CA VAL A 169 5.44 -8.54 15.41
C VAL A 169 6.43 -8.94 14.32
N GLU A 170 7.31 -8.03 13.89
CA GLU A 170 8.40 -8.38 12.96
C GLU A 170 9.29 -9.49 13.53
N GLN A 171 9.74 -9.35 14.77
CA GLN A 171 10.55 -10.37 15.44
C GLN A 171 9.80 -11.70 15.60
N MET A 172 8.48 -11.66 15.77
CA MET A 172 7.65 -12.85 15.84
C MET A 172 7.63 -13.61 14.51
N VAL A 173 7.45 -12.92 13.38
CA VAL A 173 7.55 -13.51 12.04
C VAL A 173 8.94 -14.10 11.82
N THR A 174 10.00 -13.33 12.08
CA THR A 174 11.40 -13.77 11.91
C THR A 174 11.72 -15.02 12.74
N LYS A 175 11.29 -15.07 14.01
CA LYS A 175 11.53 -16.23 14.87
C LYS A 175 10.78 -17.47 14.39
N THR A 176 9.54 -17.32 13.92
CA THR A 176 8.75 -18.45 13.41
C THR A 176 9.30 -18.96 12.09
N ALA A 177 9.78 -18.08 11.21
CA ALA A 177 10.40 -18.47 9.94
C ALA A 177 11.73 -19.24 10.13
N GLY A 178 12.37 -19.09 11.29
CA GLY A 178 13.59 -19.81 11.66
C GLY A 178 14.87 -19.18 11.11
N TYR A 179 16.00 -19.87 11.33
CA TYR A 179 17.34 -19.35 10.95
C TYR A 179 17.58 -19.35 9.43
N PHE A 180 16.96 -20.29 8.72
CA PHE A 180 17.00 -20.40 7.25
C PHE A 180 15.57 -20.28 6.70
N PRO A 181 14.99 -19.07 6.73
CA PRO A 181 13.61 -18.85 6.29
C PRO A 181 13.44 -19.25 4.82
N LYS A 182 12.41 -20.04 4.54
CA LYS A 182 11.99 -20.39 3.18
C LYS A 182 10.95 -19.39 2.69
N ALA A 183 11.00 -19.07 1.41
CA ALA A 183 9.97 -18.27 0.77
C ALA A 183 9.75 -18.73 -0.68
N LYS A 184 8.53 -18.55 -1.20
CA LYS A 184 8.12 -19.00 -2.52
C LYS A 184 7.22 -17.97 -3.20
N TRP A 185 7.30 -17.89 -4.52
CA TRP A 185 6.37 -17.13 -5.36
C TRP A 185 5.11 -17.94 -5.62
N PHE A 186 3.97 -17.29 -5.46
CA PHE A 186 2.63 -17.80 -5.75
C PHE A 186 1.93 -16.85 -6.71
N LYS A 187 1.06 -17.37 -7.57
CA LYS A 187 0.19 -16.54 -8.41
C LYS A 187 -1.21 -16.57 -7.83
N ARG A 188 -1.76 -15.41 -7.45
CA ARG A 188 -3.15 -15.33 -7.00
C ARG A 188 -4.11 -15.67 -8.15
N GLY A 189 -5.03 -16.60 -7.89
CA GLY A 189 -6.02 -17.05 -8.86
C GLY A 189 -5.63 -18.28 -9.72
N SER A 190 -4.57 -19.01 -9.37
CA SER A 190 -4.36 -20.39 -9.87
C SER A 190 -4.95 -21.43 -8.92
N ASP A 191 -5.19 -22.64 -9.44
CA ASP A 191 -5.86 -23.81 -8.81
C ASP A 191 -5.22 -24.37 -7.52
N GLU A 192 -4.45 -23.58 -6.76
CA GLU A 192 -3.92 -23.94 -5.46
C GLU A 192 -4.97 -23.64 -4.37
N VAL A 193 -5.31 -24.68 -3.58
CA VAL A 193 -6.25 -24.63 -2.46
C VAL A 193 -5.59 -24.06 -1.19
N ASP A 194 -4.39 -23.48 -1.31
CA ASP A 194 -3.62 -23.01 -0.18
C ASP A 194 -4.31 -21.81 0.50
N TYR A 195 -4.59 -21.97 1.80
CA TYR A 195 -5.17 -20.90 2.61
C TYR A 195 -4.10 -19.84 2.91
N PHE A 196 -4.10 -18.76 2.14
CA PHE A 196 -3.24 -17.62 2.42
C PHE A 196 -3.91 -16.66 3.41
N PRO A 197 -3.15 -16.13 4.40
CA PRO A 197 -3.68 -15.14 5.32
C PRO A 197 -4.23 -13.90 4.61
N PRO A 198 -5.50 -13.51 4.83
CA PRO A 198 -6.14 -12.40 4.11
C PRO A 198 -5.49 -11.04 4.42
N MET A 199 -4.90 -10.90 5.61
CA MET A 199 -4.25 -9.66 6.08
C MET A 199 -2.75 -9.60 5.75
N MET A 200 -2.28 -10.43 4.80
CA MET A 200 -0.87 -10.53 4.38
C MET A 200 0.09 -11.04 5.48
N ILE A 201 -0.43 -11.47 6.61
CA ILE A 201 0.30 -12.05 7.74
C ILE A 201 -0.63 -13.05 8.44
N ARG A 202 -0.07 -14.17 8.89
CA ARG A 202 -0.78 -15.16 9.70
C ARG A 202 -1.31 -14.53 10.99
N GLU A 203 -2.55 -14.84 11.33
CA GLU A 203 -3.23 -14.31 12.51
C GLU A 203 -3.13 -15.26 13.72
N GLU A 204 -2.97 -16.56 13.47
CA GLU A 204 -2.88 -17.60 14.49
C GLU A 204 -1.42 -18.03 14.75
N TRP A 205 -0.94 -17.78 15.96
CA TRP A 205 0.45 -18.00 16.38
C TRP A 205 0.60 -19.05 17.49
N GLY A 206 -0.49 -19.74 17.84
CA GLY A 206 -0.53 -20.78 18.87
C GLY A 206 -0.30 -20.28 20.30
N ASP A 207 -0.25 -18.96 20.51
CA ASP A 207 -0.04 -18.32 21.80
C ASP A 207 -0.89 -17.04 21.88
N GLU A 208 -1.65 -16.89 22.96
CA GLU A 208 -2.61 -15.79 23.10
C GLU A 208 -1.93 -14.41 23.10
N GLN A 209 -0.73 -14.30 23.69
CA GLN A 209 0.01 -13.04 23.72
C GLN A 209 0.49 -12.66 22.31
N LYS A 210 0.98 -13.63 21.53
CA LYS A 210 1.36 -13.45 20.12
C LYS A 210 0.17 -13.09 19.24
N ASN A 211 -0.97 -13.78 19.41
CA ASN A 211 -2.21 -13.48 18.69
C ASN A 211 -2.66 -12.04 18.99
N ASN A 212 -2.68 -11.65 20.26
CA ASN A 212 -3.04 -10.29 20.67
C ASN A 212 -2.11 -9.24 20.05
N LEU A 213 -0.80 -9.51 20.06
CA LEU A 213 0.21 -8.63 19.48
C LEU A 213 0.01 -8.45 17.97
N CYS A 214 -0.22 -9.55 17.24
CA CYS A 214 -0.53 -9.55 15.82
C CYS A 214 -1.81 -8.76 15.55
N GLN A 215 -2.86 -9.03 16.32
CA GLN A 215 -4.16 -8.38 16.17
C GLN A 215 -4.07 -6.87 16.36
N ARG A 216 -3.32 -6.38 17.36
CA ARG A 216 -3.12 -4.93 17.56
C ARG A 216 -2.42 -4.27 16.38
N TYR A 217 -1.48 -4.97 15.75
CA TYR A 217 -0.83 -4.50 14.53
C TYR A 217 -1.80 -4.44 13.34
N ILE A 218 -2.59 -5.50 13.11
CA ILE A 218 -3.61 -5.56 12.05
C ILE A 218 -4.67 -4.46 12.26
N GLN A 219 -5.17 -4.30 13.48
CA GLN A 219 -6.18 -3.28 13.83
C GLN A 219 -5.67 -1.86 13.53
N ARG A 220 -4.41 -1.57 13.88
CA ARG A 220 -3.79 -0.28 13.56
C ARG A 220 -3.60 -0.08 12.06
N LEU A 221 -3.29 -1.15 11.33
CA LEU A 221 -3.08 -1.16 9.89
C LEU A 221 -4.42 -1.14 9.10
N ALA A 222 -5.55 -1.33 9.77
CA ALA A 222 -6.85 -1.54 9.15
C ALA A 222 -7.23 -0.51 8.06
N PRO A 223 -7.02 0.82 8.23
CA PRO A 223 -7.32 1.78 7.17
C PRO A 223 -6.58 1.51 5.85
N ARG A 224 -5.40 0.87 5.91
CA ARG A 224 -4.62 0.49 4.73
C ARG A 224 -4.97 -0.90 4.22
N LEU A 225 -5.32 -1.83 5.10
CA LEU A 225 -5.75 -3.18 4.71
C LEU A 225 -7.09 -3.14 3.97
N LEU A 226 -7.97 -2.18 4.27
CA LEU A 226 -9.24 -2.00 3.55
C LEU A 226 -9.10 -1.71 2.05
N MET A 227 -7.91 -1.27 1.59
CA MET A 227 -7.60 -1.11 0.16
C MET A 227 -7.33 -2.44 -0.55
N LEU A 228 -7.16 -3.55 0.18
CA LEU A 228 -6.96 -4.86 -0.44
C LEU A 228 -8.23 -5.30 -1.19
N PRO A 229 -8.10 -5.75 -2.45
CA PRO A 229 -9.21 -6.37 -3.17
C PRO A 229 -9.47 -7.79 -2.64
N GLY A 230 -10.69 -8.30 -2.84
CA GLY A 230 -11.03 -9.70 -2.57
C GLY A 230 -11.01 -10.12 -1.10
N LEU A 231 -11.04 -9.17 -0.15
CA LEU A 231 -11.25 -9.49 1.25
C LEU A 231 -12.65 -10.06 1.47
N GLU A 232 -12.75 -11.19 2.16
CA GLU A 232 -14.03 -11.73 2.58
C GLU A 232 -14.82 -10.70 3.41
N LEU A 233 -16.16 -10.74 3.28
CA LEU A 233 -17.06 -9.78 3.91
C LEU A 233 -16.83 -9.66 5.43
N GLU A 234 -16.64 -10.76 6.13
CA GLU A 234 -16.40 -10.77 7.58
C GLU A 234 -15.04 -10.16 7.96
N CYS A 235 -14.00 -10.45 7.18
CA CYS A 235 -12.70 -9.80 7.32
C CYS A 235 -12.81 -8.29 7.11
N ARG A 236 -13.52 -7.86 6.06
CA ARG A 236 -13.75 -6.44 5.77
C ARG A 236 -14.51 -5.74 6.90
N ARG A 237 -15.59 -6.33 7.42
CA ARG A 237 -16.34 -5.81 8.58
C ARG A 237 -15.46 -5.61 9.82
N LYS A 238 -14.60 -6.58 10.14
CA LYS A 238 -13.66 -6.48 11.27
C LYS A 238 -12.66 -5.33 11.09
N LEU A 239 -12.14 -5.17 9.87
CA LEU A 239 -11.23 -4.07 9.55
C LEU A 239 -11.94 -2.72 9.63
N GLU A 240 -13.14 -2.57 9.05
CA GLU A 240 -13.93 -1.33 9.14
C GLU A 240 -14.23 -0.95 10.58
N SER A 241 -14.54 -1.93 11.44
CA SER A 241 -14.66 -1.71 12.89
C SER A 241 -13.40 -1.14 13.52
N SER A 242 -12.25 -1.68 13.13
CA SER A 242 -10.95 -1.33 13.73
C SER A 242 -10.47 0.03 13.22
N ALA A 243 -10.74 0.32 11.94
CA ALA A 243 -10.34 1.55 11.25
C ALA A 243 -11.01 2.80 11.82
N GLY A 244 -12.15 2.68 12.52
CA GLY A 244 -12.84 3.82 13.14
C GLY A 244 -11.99 4.61 14.14
N LYS A 245 -11.02 3.96 14.81
CA LYS A 245 -10.06 4.64 15.70
C LYS A 245 -9.10 5.57 14.95
N HIS A 246 -9.06 5.48 13.63
CA HIS A 246 -8.13 6.16 12.74
C HIS A 246 -8.89 6.96 11.66
N ALA A 247 -9.93 7.69 12.07
CA ALA A 247 -10.86 8.39 11.20
C ALA A 247 -10.20 9.27 10.12
N LEU A 248 -9.12 10.00 10.45
CA LEU A 248 -8.39 10.84 9.49
C LEU A 248 -7.70 10.01 8.39
N GLU A 249 -7.22 8.81 8.70
CA GLU A 249 -6.63 7.92 7.70
C GLU A 249 -7.71 7.26 6.84
N VAL A 250 -8.85 6.89 7.43
CA VAL A 250 -10.01 6.40 6.68
C VAL A 250 -10.47 7.46 5.68
N GLU A 251 -10.63 8.70 6.12
CA GLU A 251 -11.02 9.78 5.24
C GLU A 251 -10.00 10.07 4.14
N ARG A 252 -8.71 9.84 4.41
CA ARG A 252 -7.66 9.91 3.40
C ARG A 252 -7.80 8.81 2.35
N PHE A 253 -8.09 7.57 2.75
CA PHE A 253 -8.00 6.40 1.87
C PHE A 253 -9.35 5.84 1.37
N HIS A 254 -10.50 6.26 1.90
CA HIS A 254 -11.79 5.61 1.63
C HIS A 254 -12.16 5.53 0.13
N LYS A 255 -11.74 6.50 -0.68
CA LYS A 255 -11.93 6.48 -2.15
C LYS A 255 -11.18 5.32 -2.84
N LEU A 256 -10.24 4.70 -2.15
CA LEU A 256 -9.44 3.56 -2.61
C LEU A 256 -9.92 2.24 -2.01
N TYR A 257 -11.04 2.22 -1.29
CA TYR A 257 -11.62 0.97 -0.79
C TYR A 257 -12.44 0.35 -1.93
N PRO A 258 -12.08 -0.84 -2.43
CA PRO A 258 -12.78 -1.46 -3.55
C PRO A 258 -14.22 -1.85 -3.18
N GLU A 259 -14.47 -2.13 -1.90
CA GLU A 259 -15.76 -2.55 -1.36
C GLU A 259 -15.94 -1.99 0.04
N ILE A 260 -17.20 -1.77 0.44
CA ILE A 260 -17.61 -1.30 1.76
C ILE A 260 -18.64 -2.28 2.33
N ALA A 261 -18.39 -2.80 3.52
CA ALA A 261 -19.25 -3.79 4.17
C ALA A 261 -20.33 -3.16 5.06
N ASP A 262 -20.07 -1.98 5.65
CA ASP A 262 -21.00 -1.21 6.48
C ASP A 262 -20.94 0.30 6.14
N GLU A 263 -21.77 0.70 5.18
CA GLU A 263 -21.88 2.09 4.71
C GLU A 263 -22.21 3.08 5.84
N LYS A 264 -23.05 2.69 6.79
CA LYS A 264 -23.45 3.56 7.90
C LYS A 264 -22.26 3.85 8.81
N ARG A 265 -21.45 2.83 9.07
CA ARG A 265 -20.21 2.97 9.85
C ARG A 265 -19.19 3.82 9.13
N LEU A 266 -18.93 3.57 7.85
CA LEU A 266 -18.00 4.38 7.09
C LEU A 266 -18.38 5.86 7.14
N ASN A 267 -19.65 6.18 6.89
CA ASN A 267 -20.15 7.56 6.94
C ASN A 267 -19.97 8.19 8.32
N THR A 268 -20.20 7.42 9.39
CA THR A 268 -19.98 7.90 10.77
C THR A 268 -18.50 8.25 11.01
N ILE A 269 -17.58 7.40 10.54
CA ILE A 269 -16.13 7.64 10.63
C ILE A 269 -15.73 8.90 9.82
N LEU A 270 -16.29 9.09 8.63
CA LEU A 270 -16.00 10.25 7.78
C LEU A 270 -16.51 11.56 8.41
N VAL A 271 -17.68 11.55 9.05
CA VAL A 271 -18.19 12.70 9.81
C VAL A 271 -17.27 13.04 10.97
N GLU A 272 -16.83 12.03 11.74
CA GLU A 272 -15.87 12.21 12.83
C GLU A 272 -14.55 12.83 12.33
N ALA A 273 -14.01 12.33 11.21
CA ALA A 273 -12.79 12.85 10.60
C ALA A 273 -12.93 14.34 10.23
N ARG A 274 -14.07 14.73 9.64
CA ARG A 274 -14.37 16.12 9.28
C ARG A 274 -14.42 17.01 10.52
N ILE A 275 -15.09 16.58 11.59
CA ILE A 275 -15.15 17.32 12.85
C ILE A 275 -13.75 17.54 13.42
N ARG A 276 -12.92 16.49 13.49
CA ARG A 276 -11.53 16.59 14.00
C ARG A 276 -10.68 17.56 13.16
N ARG A 277 -10.86 17.59 11.84
CA ARG A 277 -10.15 18.55 10.98
C ARG A 277 -10.55 19.99 11.26
N SER A 278 -11.85 20.26 11.43
CA SER A 278 -12.32 21.60 11.78
C SER A 278 -11.75 22.04 13.13
N THR A 279 -11.80 21.18 14.16
CA THR A 279 -11.27 21.51 15.50
C THR A 279 -9.75 21.72 15.49
N ASN A 280 -8.99 20.95 14.72
CA ASN A 280 -7.53 21.14 14.61
C ASN A 280 -7.15 22.36 13.74
N GLY A 281 -8.00 22.72 12.77
CA GLY A 281 -7.84 23.94 11.97
C GLY A 281 -8.00 25.21 12.80
N ASP A 282 -8.92 25.20 13.77
CA ASP A 282 -9.16 26.32 14.68
C ASP A 282 -8.05 26.50 15.73
N LEU A 283 -7.26 25.47 16.03
CA LEU A 283 -6.12 25.55 16.95
C LEU A 283 -4.81 25.98 16.28
N SER A 284 -4.82 26.15 14.95
CA SER A 284 -3.65 26.53 14.14
C SER A 284 -3.74 27.97 13.59
N GLN A 285 -4.74 28.75 14.05
CA GLN A 285 -4.90 30.18 13.75
C GLN A 285 -4.55 31.05 14.96
#